data_AF-A0A3N4KKP2-F1
#
_entry.id   AF-A0A3N4KKP2-F1
#
_cell.length_a   1.000
_cell.length_b   1.000
_cell.length_c   1.000
_cell.angle_alpha   90.00
_cell.angle_beta   90.00
_cell.angle_gamma   90.00
#
_symmetry.space_group_name_H-M   'P 1'
#
loop_
_entity.id
_entity.type
_entity.pdbx_description
1 polymer ?
#
loop_
_entity_poly.entity_id
_entity_poly.type
_entity_poly.pdbx_seq_one_letter_code
_entity_poly.pdbx_strand_id
1 'polypeptide(L)'
;MPAPAYKLTRYFIINSVLYWEHNLPPIRDKPGYFLFDNRAVTIQEITNLASRWETGVNFGPFGWNNFAKSEIQNAIYQLHKTGDPEYRIGKTSFTAEKLREFADYIESETTGRDGEKEKEPVMDIELAGDGHLKKIVDNLEAKLEAKLEAVRRYRKVCSEVALMRKSLAKKEEELKECERIIQLESEQV
;
A
#
# COMPACT_ATOMS: atom_id res chain seq x y z
N MET A 1 1.07 6.58 -35.13
CA MET A 1 1.21 5.51 -34.10
C MET A 1 -0.13 5.42 -33.37
N PRO A 2 -0.77 4.24 -33.26
CA PRO A 2 -2.00 4.09 -32.49
C PRO A 2 -1.68 4.14 -30.99
N ALA A 3 -2.69 4.51 -30.20
CA ALA A 3 -2.63 5.17 -28.88
C ALA A 3 -1.60 4.63 -27.87
N PRO A 4 -1.00 5.47 -26.99
CA PRO A 4 -0.58 4.99 -25.68
C PRO A 4 -1.86 4.57 -24.93
N ALA A 5 -2.18 3.29 -25.06
CA ALA A 5 -3.32 2.66 -24.40
C ALA A 5 -3.12 2.78 -22.89
N TYR A 6 -3.99 3.53 -22.22
CA TYR A 6 -4.05 3.54 -20.77
C TYR A 6 -4.11 2.09 -20.31
N LYS A 7 -3.19 1.70 -19.42
CA LYS A 7 -3.21 0.37 -18.84
C LYS A 7 -3.59 0.49 -17.38
N LEU A 8 -4.72 -0.11 -17.03
CA LEU A 8 -5.06 -0.28 -15.63
C LEU A 8 -4.05 -1.23 -15.00
N THR A 9 -3.53 -0.80 -13.86
CA THR A 9 -2.63 -1.59 -13.04
C THR A 9 -3.09 -1.48 -11.60
N ARG A 10 -2.95 -2.59 -10.87
CA ARG A 10 -3.22 -2.59 -9.44
C ARG A 10 -2.00 -2.06 -8.70
N TYR A 11 -2.27 -1.40 -7.58
CA TYR A 11 -1.28 -1.07 -6.58
C TYR A 11 -1.78 -1.50 -5.21
N PHE A 12 -0.83 -1.65 -4.29
CA PHE A 12 -1.08 -2.04 -2.91
C PHE A 12 -0.24 -1.16 -1.97
N ILE A 13 -0.75 -0.99 -0.76
CA ILE A 13 -0.10 -0.19 0.28
C ILE A 13 0.37 -1.13 1.40
N ILE A 14 1.66 -1.09 1.72
CA ILE A 14 2.24 -1.82 2.85
C ILE A 14 3.04 -0.82 3.69
N ASN A 15 2.72 -0.68 4.97
CA ASN A 15 3.37 0.26 5.89
C ASN A 15 3.44 1.70 5.33
N SER A 16 2.34 2.18 4.74
CA SER A 16 2.23 3.50 4.09
C SER A 16 3.11 3.71 2.85
N VAL A 17 3.74 2.65 2.34
CA VAL A 17 4.48 2.68 1.08
C VAL A 17 3.62 2.07 -0.02
N LEU A 18 3.54 2.77 -1.15
CA LEU A 18 2.79 2.36 -2.32
C LEU A 18 3.67 1.51 -3.25
N TYR A 19 3.12 0.37 -3.67
CA TYR A 19 3.78 -0.57 -4.57
C TYR A 19 2.87 -0.91 -5.75
N TRP A 20 3.45 -1.05 -6.93
CA TRP A 20 2.71 -1.43 -8.14
C TRP A 20 2.92 -2.90 -8.47
N GLU A 21 1.85 -3.61 -8.82
CA GLU A 21 1.90 -5.04 -9.13
C GLU A 21 2.89 -5.36 -10.25
N HIS A 22 2.92 -4.56 -11.31
CA HIS A 22 3.83 -4.76 -12.45
C HIS A 22 5.30 -4.49 -12.14
N ASN A 23 5.62 -3.86 -11.00
CA ASN A 23 7.00 -3.61 -10.58
C ASN A 23 7.58 -4.76 -9.75
N LEU A 24 6.78 -5.77 -9.41
CA LEU A 24 7.24 -6.95 -8.70
C LEU A 24 8.05 -7.86 -9.64
N PRO A 25 9.37 -8.04 -9.41
CA PRO A 25 10.18 -8.89 -10.28
C PRO A 25 9.75 -10.36 -10.12
N PRO A 26 9.39 -11.07 -11.20
CA PRO A 26 9.08 -12.48 -11.13
C PRO A 26 10.35 -13.30 -10.87
N ILE A 27 10.22 -14.39 -10.12
CA ILE A 27 11.31 -15.34 -9.88
C ILE A 27 11.28 -16.40 -10.99
N ARG A 28 12.31 -16.43 -11.85
CA ARG A 28 12.33 -17.23 -13.08
C ARG A 28 12.14 -18.74 -12.84
N ASP A 29 12.70 -19.24 -11.75
CA ASP A 29 12.68 -20.65 -11.35
C ASP A 29 11.46 -21.04 -10.50
N LYS A 30 10.61 -20.08 -10.11
CA LYS A 30 9.42 -20.31 -9.28
C LYS A 30 8.20 -19.54 -9.83
N PRO A 31 7.45 -20.13 -10.77
CA PRO A 31 6.24 -19.51 -11.31
C PRO A 31 5.24 -19.14 -10.20
N GLY A 32 4.69 -17.93 -10.28
CA GLY A 32 3.76 -17.39 -9.28
C GLY A 32 4.43 -16.74 -8.06
N TYR A 33 5.76 -16.78 -7.96
CA TYR A 33 6.53 -16.07 -6.93
C TYR A 33 7.16 -14.79 -7.49
N PHE A 34 7.23 -13.80 -6.62
CA PHE A 34 7.78 -12.47 -6.87
C PHE A 34 8.81 -12.14 -5.80
N LEU A 35 9.80 -11.32 -6.17
CA LEU A 35 10.77 -10.79 -5.22
C LEU A 35 10.19 -9.53 -4.53
N PHE A 36 10.02 -9.58 -3.23
CA PHE A 36 9.59 -8.45 -2.41
C PHE A 36 10.39 -8.44 -1.11
N ASP A 37 11.03 -7.30 -0.77
CA ASP A 37 11.83 -7.17 0.45
C ASP A 37 12.86 -8.31 0.62
N ASN A 38 13.61 -8.59 -0.44
CA ASN A 38 14.61 -9.67 -0.54
C ASN A 38 14.07 -11.08 -0.25
N ARG A 39 12.75 -11.30 -0.33
CA ARG A 39 12.11 -12.59 -0.09
C ARG A 39 11.21 -12.97 -1.27
N ALA A 40 11.08 -14.27 -1.49
CA ALA A 40 10.14 -14.82 -2.45
C ALA A 40 8.74 -14.82 -1.82
N VAL A 41 7.78 -14.16 -2.47
CA VAL A 41 6.39 -14.06 -2.01
C VAL A 41 5.42 -14.32 -3.15
N THR A 42 4.24 -14.82 -2.82
CA THR A 42 3.10 -14.96 -3.73
C THR A 42 2.22 -13.72 -3.68
N ILE A 43 1.34 -13.53 -4.68
CA ILE A 43 0.32 -12.47 -4.65
C ILE A 43 -0.59 -12.61 -3.42
N GLN A 44 -0.89 -13.83 -2.99
CA GLN A 44 -1.71 -14.06 -1.79
C GLN A 44 -1.01 -13.57 -0.52
N GLU A 45 0.30 -13.82 -0.38
CA GLU A 45 1.08 -13.32 0.76
C GLU A 45 1.18 -11.79 0.76
N ILE A 46 1.42 -11.18 -0.41
CA ILE A 46 1.37 -9.71 -0.55
C ILE A 46 -0.02 -9.20 -0.17
N THR A 47 -1.08 -9.91 -0.54
CA THR A 47 -2.47 -9.52 -0.23
C THR A 47 -2.71 -9.48 1.27
N ASN A 48 -2.15 -10.43 2.02
CA ASN A 48 -2.25 -10.48 3.48
C ASN A 48 -1.43 -9.39 4.17
N LEU A 49 -0.34 -8.93 3.54
CA LEU A 49 0.50 -7.84 4.04
C LEU A 49 -0.05 -6.45 3.71
N ALA A 50 -0.77 -6.34 2.60
CA ALA A 50 -1.32 -5.09 2.10
C ALA A 50 -2.46 -4.60 3.00
N SER A 51 -2.38 -3.34 3.43
CA SER A 51 -3.47 -2.68 4.14
C SER A 51 -4.63 -2.30 3.22
N ARG A 52 -4.36 -2.15 1.92
CA ARG A 52 -5.36 -1.82 0.89
C ARG A 52 -4.86 -2.21 -0.49
N TRP A 53 -5.81 -2.59 -1.35
CA TRP A 53 -5.63 -2.78 -2.79
C TRP A 53 -6.54 -1.85 -3.56
N GLU A 54 -5.97 -1.16 -4.53
CA GLU A 54 -6.68 -0.20 -5.37
C GLU A 54 -6.19 -0.29 -6.82
N THR A 55 -6.98 0.29 -7.71
CA THR A 55 -6.68 0.37 -9.14
C THR A 55 -6.19 1.77 -9.47
N GLY A 56 -5.11 1.85 -10.24
CA GLY A 56 -4.58 3.11 -10.76
C GLY A 56 -4.37 3.02 -12.26
N VAL A 57 -4.00 4.15 -12.84
CA VAL A 57 -3.72 4.25 -14.27
C VAL A 57 -2.24 4.45 -14.49
N ASN A 58 -1.72 3.72 -15.47
CA ASN A 58 -0.38 3.92 -15.97
C ASN A 58 -0.39 4.75 -17.26
N PHE A 59 0.43 5.81 -17.28
CA PHE A 59 0.64 6.68 -18.42
C PHE A 59 2.00 6.48 -19.08
N GLY A 60 1.96 6.58 -20.41
CA GLY A 60 3.13 6.64 -21.27
C GLY A 60 3.60 5.28 -21.77
N PRO A 61 4.42 5.25 -22.84
CA PRO A 61 4.78 4.04 -23.56
C PRO A 61 5.61 3.01 -22.76
N PHE A 62 6.01 3.32 -21.52
CA PHE A 62 6.93 2.49 -20.73
C PHE A 62 6.54 2.31 -19.26
N GLY A 63 5.34 2.70 -18.88
CA GLY A 63 4.90 2.38 -17.53
C GLY A 63 5.26 3.44 -16.46
N TRP A 64 5.84 4.57 -16.85
CA TRP A 64 6.61 5.43 -15.92
C TRP A 64 5.78 6.40 -15.09
N ASN A 65 4.57 6.70 -15.54
CA ASN A 65 3.71 7.67 -14.86
C ASN A 65 2.52 6.92 -14.28
N ASN A 66 2.70 6.37 -13.09
CA ASN A 66 1.62 5.68 -12.39
C ASN A 66 0.90 6.66 -11.46
N PHE A 67 -0.42 6.71 -11.54
CA PHE A 67 -1.24 7.53 -10.65
C PHE A 67 -2.30 6.68 -9.96
N ALA A 68 -2.31 6.78 -8.64
CA ALA A 68 -3.35 6.20 -7.81
C ALA A 68 -4.70 6.89 -8.07
N LYS A 69 -5.81 6.16 -7.90
CA LYS A 69 -7.16 6.76 -8.02
C LYS A 69 -7.32 7.96 -7.07
N SER A 70 -6.80 7.82 -5.85
CA SER A 70 -6.83 8.87 -4.83
C SER A 70 -6.02 10.13 -5.22
N GLU A 71 -4.90 9.97 -5.92
CA GLU A 71 -4.10 11.10 -6.43
C GLU A 71 -4.86 11.87 -7.52
N ILE A 72 -5.52 11.15 -8.43
CA ILE A 72 -6.37 11.74 -9.47
C ILE A 72 -7.56 12.48 -8.85
N GLN A 73 -8.24 11.87 -7.89
CA GLN A 73 -9.37 12.49 -7.20
C GLN A 73 -8.96 13.75 -6.42
N ASN A 74 -7.82 13.72 -5.73
CA ASN A 74 -7.29 14.89 -5.05
C ASN A 74 -6.95 16.00 -6.04
N ALA A 75 -6.33 15.68 -7.20
CA ALA A 75 -6.03 16.66 -8.24
C ALA A 75 -7.30 17.35 -8.78
N ILE A 76 -8.38 16.59 -9.02
CA ILE A 76 -9.68 17.14 -9.44
C ILE A 76 -10.24 18.09 -8.37
N TYR A 77 -10.20 17.68 -7.10
CA TYR A 77 -10.67 18.50 -5.98
C TYR A 77 -9.89 19.82 -5.88
N GLN A 78 -8.56 19.77 -6.00
CA GLN A 78 -7.73 20.98 -5.95
C GLN A 78 -8.02 21.93 -7.10
N LEU A 79 -8.20 21.43 -8.33
CA LEU A 79 -8.56 22.28 -9.48
C LEU A 79 -9.90 22.98 -9.28
N HIS A 80 -10.90 22.25 -8.80
CA HIS A 80 -12.21 22.83 -8.49
C HIS A 80 -12.14 23.88 -7.38
N LYS A 81 -11.32 23.65 -6.36
CA LYS A 81 -11.18 24.55 -5.20
C LYS A 81 -10.42 25.84 -5.55
N THR A 82 -9.36 25.72 -6.33
CA THR A 82 -8.46 26.85 -6.66
C THR A 82 -8.93 27.63 -7.88
N GLY A 83 -9.67 26.99 -8.79
CA GLY A 83 -10.00 27.55 -10.10
C GLY A 83 -8.83 27.51 -11.07
N ASP A 84 -7.73 26.82 -10.73
CA ASP A 84 -6.58 26.70 -11.60
C ASP A 84 -6.94 25.92 -12.89
N PRO A 85 -6.37 26.31 -14.04
CA PRO A 85 -6.66 25.63 -15.31
C PRO A 85 -6.00 24.24 -15.39
N GLU A 86 -4.91 24.01 -14.65
CA GLU A 86 -4.12 22.78 -14.70
C GLU A 86 -3.56 22.39 -13.32
N TYR A 87 -3.47 21.09 -13.08
CA TYR A 87 -2.84 20.51 -11.89
C TYR A 87 -1.65 19.66 -12.29
N ARG A 88 -0.57 19.76 -11.52
CA ARG A 88 0.65 18.98 -11.77
C ARG A 88 0.72 17.78 -10.83
N ILE A 89 0.82 16.58 -11.41
CA ILE A 89 1.14 15.35 -10.67
C ILE A 89 2.53 14.89 -11.13
N GLY A 90 3.52 14.97 -10.22
CA GLY A 90 4.92 14.74 -10.56
C GLY A 90 5.45 15.79 -11.55
N LYS A 91 5.90 15.35 -12.73
CA LYS A 91 6.43 16.24 -13.79
C LYS A 91 5.40 16.56 -14.88
N THR A 92 4.19 16.01 -14.79
CA THR A 92 3.17 16.10 -15.83
C THR A 92 2.04 17.00 -15.38
N SER A 93 1.63 17.94 -16.24
CA SER A 93 0.46 18.80 -16.01
C SER A 93 -0.78 18.18 -16.65
N PHE A 94 -1.92 18.33 -15.99
CA PHE A 94 -3.20 17.80 -16.41
C PHE A 94 -4.31 18.84 -16.29
N THR A 95 -5.23 18.85 -17.25
CA THR A 95 -6.48 19.60 -17.15
C THR A 95 -7.52 18.81 -16.35
N ALA A 96 -8.54 19.51 -15.85
CA ALA A 96 -9.66 18.88 -15.14
C ALA A 96 -10.40 17.85 -16.02
N GLU A 97 -10.58 18.15 -17.31
CA GLU A 97 -11.19 17.25 -18.28
C GLU A 97 -10.39 15.94 -18.39
N LYS A 98 -9.07 16.06 -18.51
CA LYS A 98 -8.20 14.90 -18.65
C LYS A 98 -8.19 14.00 -17.42
N LEU A 99 -8.22 14.59 -16.23
CA LEU A 99 -8.32 13.83 -14.98
C LEU A 99 -9.68 13.13 -14.82
N ARG A 100 -10.78 13.73 -15.30
CA ARG A 100 -12.10 13.08 -15.31
C ARG A 100 -12.13 11.87 -16.23
N GLU A 101 -11.59 11.99 -17.45
CA GLU A 101 -11.46 10.83 -18.35
C GLU A 101 -10.78 9.64 -17.67
N PHE A 102 -9.79 9.89 -16.81
CA PHE A 102 -9.10 8.82 -16.07
C PHE A 102 -9.94 8.25 -14.95
N ALA A 103 -10.64 9.09 -14.19
CA ALA A 103 -11.55 8.65 -13.15
C ALA A 103 -12.64 7.74 -13.75
N ASP A 104 -13.26 8.18 -14.84
CA ASP A 104 -14.32 7.45 -15.55
C ASP A 104 -13.79 6.12 -16.09
N TYR A 105 -12.58 6.11 -16.67
CA TYR A 105 -11.94 4.90 -17.18
C TYR A 105 -11.64 3.87 -16.06
N ILE A 106 -11.15 4.32 -14.90
CA ILE A 106 -10.95 3.44 -13.74
C ILE A 106 -12.30 2.87 -13.30
N GLU A 107 -13.34 3.69 -13.22
CA GLU A 107 -14.67 3.26 -12.76
C GLU A 107 -15.33 2.26 -13.72
N SER A 108 -15.27 2.50 -15.04
CA SER A 108 -15.86 1.60 -16.03
C SER A 108 -15.24 0.20 -16.05
N GLU A 109 -13.96 0.09 -15.69
CA GLU A 109 -13.20 -1.17 -15.75
C GLU A 109 -13.16 -1.90 -14.40
N THR A 110 -13.45 -1.19 -13.31
CA THR A 110 -13.54 -1.77 -11.95
C THR A 110 -14.96 -2.22 -11.61
N THR A 111 -15.99 -1.62 -12.22
CA THR A 111 -17.42 -1.91 -11.98
C THR A 111 -17.89 -3.33 -12.33
N GLY A 112 -17.03 -4.18 -12.90
CA GLY A 112 -17.31 -5.60 -13.14
C GLY A 112 -16.33 -6.60 -12.51
N ARG A 113 -15.27 -6.16 -11.83
CA ARG A 113 -14.22 -7.03 -11.26
C ARG A 113 -14.14 -7.04 -9.74
N ASP A 114 -14.66 -6.02 -9.07
CA ASP A 114 -14.74 -5.98 -7.60
C ASP A 114 -15.98 -6.74 -7.06
N GLY A 115 -16.29 -7.90 -7.67
CA GLY A 115 -17.46 -8.72 -7.38
C GLY A 115 -17.50 -9.35 -5.98
N GLU A 116 -16.43 -9.23 -5.17
CA GLU A 116 -16.42 -9.67 -3.77
C GLU A 116 -15.55 -8.74 -2.90
N LYS A 117 -15.79 -7.44 -2.95
CA LYS A 117 -15.51 -6.59 -1.79
C LYS A 117 -16.84 -6.12 -1.24
N GLU A 118 -17.06 -6.42 0.03
CA GLU A 118 -18.14 -5.88 0.84
C GLU A 118 -18.39 -4.44 0.41
N LYS A 119 -19.62 -4.15 -0.01
CA LYS A 119 -20.06 -2.79 -0.32
C LYS A 119 -19.66 -1.90 0.85
N GLU A 120 -18.60 -1.12 0.71
CA GLU A 120 -18.54 0.13 1.45
C GLU A 120 -19.80 0.88 1.01
N PRO A 121 -20.69 1.28 1.94
CA PRO A 121 -21.91 1.94 1.56
C PRO A 121 -21.52 3.21 0.81
N VAL A 122 -21.84 3.23 -0.49
CA VAL A 122 -21.95 4.47 -1.25
C VAL A 122 -23.03 5.25 -0.54
N MET A 123 -22.59 6.20 0.28
CA MET A 123 -23.48 7.10 0.97
C MET A 123 -23.90 8.12 -0.08
N ASP A 124 -25.08 7.92 -0.66
CA ASP A 124 -25.78 8.99 -1.37
C ASP A 124 -25.84 10.18 -0.42
N ILE A 125 -25.13 11.26 -0.75
CA ILE A 125 -25.18 12.50 0.02
C ILE A 125 -26.48 13.19 -0.36
N GLU A 126 -27.60 12.63 0.09
CA GLU A 126 -28.73 13.46 0.47
C GLU A 126 -28.27 14.22 1.72
N LEU A 127 -28.42 15.54 1.70
CA LEU A 127 -28.11 16.44 2.82
C LEU A 127 -28.99 16.08 4.04
N ALA A 128 -28.62 15.02 4.75
CA ALA A 128 -29.25 14.60 5.98
C ALA A 128 -28.83 15.58 7.09
N GLY A 129 -29.83 16.17 7.75
CA GLY A 129 -29.64 17.22 8.76
C GLY A 129 -28.66 16.85 9.88
N ASP A 130 -28.17 17.87 10.58
CA ASP A 130 -27.05 17.87 11.55
C ASP A 130 -26.91 16.64 12.47
N GLY A 131 -28.01 15.98 12.84
CA GLY A 131 -27.99 14.76 13.64
C GLY A 131 -27.38 13.53 12.96
N HIS A 132 -27.38 13.45 11.62
CA HIS A 132 -26.80 12.34 10.87
C HIS A 132 -25.29 12.50 10.69
N LEU A 133 -24.84 13.72 10.39
CA LEU A 133 -23.42 14.09 10.33
C LEU A 133 -22.72 13.80 11.67
N LYS A 134 -23.35 14.13 12.80
CA LYS A 134 -22.79 13.84 14.13
C LYS A 134 -22.56 12.33 14.35
N LYS A 135 -23.52 11.49 13.96
CA LYS A 135 -23.36 10.01 14.07
C LYS A 135 -22.24 9.47 13.20
N ILE A 136 -22.03 10.04 12.01
CA ILE A 136 -20.93 9.65 11.13
C ILE A 136 -19.59 10.06 11.75
N VAL A 137 -19.50 11.29 12.26
CA VAL A 137 -18.29 11.80 12.94
C VAL A 137 -17.96 10.96 14.16
N ASP A 138 -18.93 10.68 15.04
CA ASP A 138 -18.72 9.87 16.24
C ASP A 138 -18.21 8.45 15.89
N ASN A 139 -18.73 7.85 14.81
CA ASN A 139 -18.31 6.54 14.33
C ASN A 139 -16.89 6.57 13.72
N LEU A 140 -16.56 7.63 12.99
CA LEU A 140 -15.21 7.83 12.44
C LEU A 140 -14.19 8.07 13.56
N GLU A 141 -14.54 8.85 14.58
CA GLU A 141 -13.70 9.08 15.75
C GLU A 141 -13.43 7.77 16.51
N ALA A 142 -14.45 6.95 16.75
CA ALA A 142 -14.29 5.65 17.40
C ALA A 142 -13.38 4.70 16.59
N LYS A 143 -13.56 4.64 15.26
CA LYS A 143 -12.70 3.85 14.37
C LYS A 143 -11.26 4.37 14.36
N LEU A 144 -11.08 5.69 14.41
CA LEU A 144 -9.75 6.30 14.44
C LEU A 144 -9.03 5.98 15.76
N GLU A 145 -9.71 6.08 16.91
CA GLU A 145 -9.12 5.76 18.21
C GLU A 145 -8.71 4.29 18.30
N ALA A 146 -9.54 3.37 17.78
CA ALA A 146 -9.20 1.95 17.70
C ALA A 146 -7.94 1.70 16.85
N LYS A 147 -7.79 2.41 15.73
CA LYS A 147 -6.57 2.33 14.88
C LYS A 147 -5.35 2.93 15.57
N LEU A 148 -5.49 4.05 16.27
CA LEU A 148 -4.41 4.66 17.04
C LEU A 148 -3.91 3.72 18.15
N GLU A 149 -4.83 3.06 18.84
CA GLU A 149 -4.50 2.10 19.88
C GLU A 149 -3.79 0.86 19.30
N ALA A 150 -4.22 0.37 18.14
CA ALA A 150 -3.52 -0.70 17.43
C ALA A 150 -2.07 -0.30 17.07
N VAL A 151 -1.85 0.94 16.61
CA VAL A 151 -0.51 1.48 16.31
C VAL A 151 0.34 1.58 17.58
N ARG A 152 -0.22 2.03 18.71
CA ARG A 152 0.49 2.08 20.00
C ARG A 152 0.94 0.68 20.43
N ARG A 153 0.07 -0.33 20.32
CA ARG A 153 0.42 -1.73 20.63
C ARG A 153 1.50 -2.25 19.70
N TYR A 154 1.38 -2.00 18.40
CA TYR A 154 2.40 -2.39 17.42
C TYR A 154 3.77 -1.79 17.76
N ARG A 155 3.83 -0.49 18.11
CA ARG A 155 5.07 0.17 18.53
C ARG A 155 5.70 -0.49 19.76
N LYS A 156 4.88 -0.91 20.73
CA LYS A 156 5.34 -1.66 21.90
C LYS A 156 5.95 -3.00 21.49
N VAL A 157 5.25 -3.78 20.66
CA VAL A 157 5.74 -5.06 20.13
C VAL A 157 7.07 -4.88 19.38
N CYS A 158 7.19 -3.85 18.53
CA CYS A 158 8.46 -3.57 17.84
C CYS A 158 9.61 -3.29 18.80
N SER A 159 9.37 -2.58 19.90
CA SER A 159 10.38 -2.32 20.92
C SER A 159 10.82 -3.60 21.65
N GLU A 160 9.88 -4.50 21.96
CA GLU A 160 10.15 -5.79 22.58
C GLU A 160 10.93 -6.71 21.62
N VAL A 161 10.55 -6.75 20.34
CA VAL A 161 11.30 -7.49 19.31
C VAL A 161 12.73 -6.95 19.16
N ALA A 162 12.93 -5.64 19.22
CA ALA A 162 14.27 -5.05 19.17
C ALA A 162 15.14 -5.47 20.37
N LEU A 163 14.55 -5.54 21.58
CA LEU A 163 15.24 -6.05 22.77
C LEU A 163 15.58 -7.54 22.63
N MET A 164 14.64 -8.35 22.15
CA MET A 164 14.87 -9.78 21.91
C MET A 164 15.98 -10.03 20.88
N ARG A 165 16.04 -9.25 19.80
CA ARG A 165 17.13 -9.34 18.81
C ARG A 165 18.49 -9.04 19.41
N LYS A 166 18.59 -8.02 20.29
CA LYS A 166 19.84 -7.74 21.02
C LYS A 166 20.23 -8.88 21.96
N SER A 167 19.26 -9.45 22.68
CA SER A 167 19.50 -10.58 23.57
C SER A 167 19.97 -11.82 22.80
N LEU A 168 19.34 -12.11 21.67
CA LEU A 168 19.70 -13.22 20.79
C LEU A 168 21.15 -13.09 20.30
N ALA A 169 21.53 -11.91 19.80
CA ALA A 169 22.92 -11.67 19.34
C ALA A 169 23.94 -11.89 20.46
N LYS A 170 23.64 -11.46 21.69
CA LYS A 170 24.50 -11.72 22.84
C LYS A 170 24.62 -13.22 23.16
N LYS A 171 23.52 -13.95 23.09
CA LYS A 171 23.52 -15.40 23.34
C LYS A 171 24.26 -16.18 22.26
N GLU A 172 24.19 -15.74 21.00
CA GLU A 172 24.99 -16.31 19.91
C GLU A 172 26.49 -16.09 20.12
N GLU A 173 26.89 -14.93 20.66
CA GLU A 173 28.30 -14.65 21.00
C GLU A 173 28.78 -15.51 22.17
N GLU A 174 27.98 -15.63 23.23
CA GLU A 174 28.26 -16.54 24.35
C GLU A 174 28.39 -18.01 23.88
N LEU A 175 27.54 -18.44 22.95
CA LEU A 175 27.57 -19.80 22.41
C LEU A 175 28.85 -20.06 21.59
N LYS A 176 29.25 -19.11 20.74
CA LYS A 176 30.51 -19.21 19.99
C LYS A 176 31.73 -19.30 20.90
N GLU A 177 31.71 -18.55 22.01
CA GLU A 177 32.80 -18.60 22.98
C GLU A 177 32.84 -19.96 23.71
N CYS A 178 31.67 -20.51 24.08
CA CYS A 178 31.59 -21.87 24.63
C CYS A 178 32.11 -22.93 23.63
N GLU A 179 31.71 -22.84 22.36
CA GLU A 179 32.20 -23.75 21.30
C GLU A 179 33.73 -23.66 21.16
N ARG A 180 34.29 -22.44 21.22
CA ARG A 180 35.74 -22.21 21.18
C ARG A 180 36.46 -22.87 22.37
N ILE A 181 35.91 -22.75 23.58
CA ILE A 181 36.49 -23.36 24.79
C ILE A 181 36.45 -24.89 24.68
N ILE A 182 35.30 -25.47 24.30
CA ILE A 182 35.15 -26.92 24.14
C ILE A 182 36.16 -27.45 23.12
N GLN A 183 36.35 -26.74 22.01
CA GLN A 183 37.32 -27.14 21.00
C GLN A 183 38.76 -27.13 21.54
N LEU A 184 39.15 -26.08 22.25
CA LEU A 184 40.47 -26.00 22.91
C LEU A 184 40.66 -27.11 23.95
N GLU A 185 39.62 -27.47 24.71
CA GLU A 185 39.68 -28.57 25.68
C GLU A 185 39.81 -29.93 24.99
N SER A 186 39.11 -30.14 23.87
CA SER A 186 39.21 -31.38 23.10
C SER A 186 40.55 -31.57 22.38
N GLU A 187 41.27 -30.49 22.07
CA GLU A 187 42.62 -30.56 21.49
C GLU A 187 43.72 -30.85 22.54
N GLN A 188 43.41 -30.73 23.83
CA GLN A 188 44.33 -30.99 24.94
C GLN A 188 44.25 -32.42 25.52
N VAL A 189 43.28 -33.24 25.08
CA VAL A 189 43.08 -34.65 25.48
C VAL A 189 43.56 -35.58 24.37
#